data_AF-A0A3B0TPJ1-F1
#
_entry.id   AF-A0A3B0TPJ1-F1
#
_cell.length_a   1.000
_cell.length_b   1.000
_cell.length_c   1.000
_cell.angle_alpha   90.00
_cell.angle_beta   90.00
_cell.angle_gamma   90.00
#
_symmetry.space_group_name_H-M   'P 1'
#
loop_
_entity.id
_entity.type
_entity.pdbx_description
1 polymer ?
#
loop_
_entity_poly.entity_id
_entity_poly.type
_entity_poly.pdbx_seq_one_letter_code
_entity_poly.pdbx_strand_id
1 'polypeptide(L)' 'MTIEITSTSPDDTLALGRRFAAVLTAGDIVLLSGRLGAGKTLFVSGVADGLGITERVTSPSFVIARIYRGGFL' A
#
# COMPACT_ATOMS: atom_id res chain seq x y z
N MET A 1 -4.43 14.22 14.12
CA MET A 1 -2.96 14.27 14.00
C MET A 1 -2.62 14.14 12.53
N THR A 2 -1.70 14.95 12.02
CA THR A 2 -1.27 14.90 10.61
C THR A 2 0.23 14.71 10.60
N ILE A 3 0.72 13.83 9.73
CA ILE A 3 2.15 13.63 9.47
C ILE A 3 2.39 13.92 7.99
N GLU A 4 3.51 14.57 7.69
CA GLU A 4 3.98 14.78 6.33
C GLU A 4 5.29 14.03 6.14
N ILE A 5 5.38 13.30 5.03
CA ILE A 5 6.54 12.50 4.66
C ILE A 5 6.83 12.78 3.19
N THR A 6 8.09 13.11 2.89
CA THR A 6 8.55 13.27 1.51
C THR A 6 9.23 11.99 1.06
N SER A 7 8.78 11.48 -0.09
CA SER A 7 9.40 10.36 -0.81
C SER A 7 10.04 10.92 -2.08
N THR A 8 11.29 10.54 -2.36
CA THR A 8 12.06 11.03 -3.51
C THR A 8 12.25 9.97 -4.59
N SER A 9 11.87 8.72 -4.32
CA SER A 9 12.04 7.61 -5.23
C SER A 9 10.91 6.56 -5.12
N PRO A 10 10.77 5.68 -6.12
CA PRO A 10 9.89 4.52 -6.01
C PRO A 10 10.24 3.61 -4.82
N ASP A 11 11.52 3.42 -4.54
CA ASP A 11 12.00 2.57 -3.45
C ASP A 11 11.66 3.16 -2.08
N ASP A 12 11.75 4.49 -1.94
CA ASP A 12 11.29 5.21 -0.73
C ASP A 12 9.80 4.96 -0.49
N THR A 13 9.00 5.01 -1.55
CA THR A 13 7.54 4.81 -1.50
C THR A 13 7.19 3.37 -1.10
N LEU A 14 7.93 2.38 -1.62
CA LEU A 14 7.80 0.98 -1.23
C LEU A 14 8.18 0.78 0.24
N ALA A 15 9.33 1.32 0.67
CA ALA A 15 9.79 1.24 2.04
C ALA A 15 8.80 1.92 3.01
N LEU A 16 8.20 3.04 2.60
CA LEU A 16 7.15 3.71 3.37
C LEU A 16 5.92 2.81 3.52
N GLY A 17 5.45 2.17 2.44
CA GLY A 17 4.35 1.20 2.51
C GLY A 17 4.64 0.05 3.47
N ARG A 18 5.85 -0.53 3.42
CA ARG A 18 6.26 -1.60 4.34
C ARG A 18 6.22 -1.18 5.81
N ARG A 19 6.70 0.04 6.11
CA ARG A 19 6.66 0.58 7.47
C ARG A 19 5.23 0.87 7.93
N PHE A 20 4.39 1.37 7.03
CA PHE A 20 2.98 1.62 7.31
C PHE A 20 2.22 0.31 7.63
N ALA A 21 2.58 -0.81 7.00
CA ALA A 21 1.98 -2.10 7.31
C ALA A 21 2.12 -2.50 8.79
N ALA A 22 3.21 -2.12 9.45
CA ALA A 22 3.47 -2.46 10.85
C ALA A 22 2.54 -1.75 11.86
N VAL A 23 1.81 -0.71 11.42
CA VAL A 23 0.84 0.00 12.27
C VAL A 23 -0.61 -0.33 11.94
N LEU A 24 -0.84 -1.18 10.93
CA LEU A 24 -2.18 -1.64 10.57
C LEU A 24 -2.63 -2.78 11.49
N THR A 25 -3.93 -2.83 11.69
CA THR A 25 -4.62 -3.87 12.44
C THR A 25 -5.83 -4.37 11.66
N ALA A 26 -6.29 -5.59 12.00
CA ALA A 26 -7.45 -6.17 11.34
C ALA A 26 -8.69 -5.29 11.53
N GLY A 27 -9.37 -4.98 10.42
CA GLY A 27 -10.54 -4.10 10.40
C GLY A 27 -10.26 -2.65 10.00
N ASP A 28 -8.99 -2.24 9.90
CA ASP A 28 -8.63 -0.91 9.43
C ASP A 28 -9.08 -0.66 7.99
N ILE A 29 -9.57 0.56 7.74
CA ILE A 29 -9.94 1.04 6.40
C ILE A 29 -9.03 2.21 6.04
N VAL A 30 -8.21 2.03 5.01
CA VAL A 30 -7.23 3.03 4.55
C VAL A 30 -7.70 3.62 3.22
N LEU A 31 -7.91 4.93 3.19
CA LEU A 31 -8.26 5.65 1.96
C LEU A 31 -7.00 6.29 1.36
N LEU A 32 -6.68 5.91 0.12
CA LEU A 32 -5.60 6.51 -0.66
C LEU A 32 -6.15 7.48 -1.70
N SER A 33 -5.83 8.76 -1.56
CA SER A 33 -6.21 9.81 -2.50
C SER A 33 -5.01 10.37 -3.24
N GLY A 34 -5.20 10.74 -4.49
CA GLY A 34 -4.16 11.32 -5.34
C GLY A 34 -4.44 11.11 -6.82
N ARG A 35 -3.80 11.93 -7.67
CA ARG A 35 -3.96 11.89 -9.13
C ARG A 35 -3.48 10.57 -9.73
N LEU A 36 -3.80 10.33 -11.01
CA LEU A 36 -3.19 9.24 -11.78
C LEU A 36 -1.67 9.40 -11.78
N GLY A 37 -0.94 8.29 -11.58
CA GLY A 37 0.52 8.31 -11.51
C GLY A 37 1.10 8.77 -10.16
N ALA A 38 0.29 9.16 -9.18
CA ALA A 38 0.77 9.65 -7.87
C ALA A 38 1.43 8.58 -6.96
N GLY A 39 1.68 7.36 -7.46
CA GLY A 39 2.34 6.31 -6.67
C GLY A 39 1.43 5.49 -5.73
N LYS A 40 0.10 5.67 -5.76
CA LYS A 40 -0.85 4.93 -4.90
C LYS A 40 -0.66 3.42 -4.95
N THR A 41 -0.63 2.83 -6.14
CA THR A 41 -0.45 1.37 -6.30
C THR A 41 0.92 0.92 -5.81
N LEU A 42 1.97 1.72 -6.01
CA LEU A 42 3.31 1.41 -5.52
C LEU A 42 3.35 1.39 -3.99
N PHE A 43 2.70 2.36 -3.34
CA PHE A 43 2.54 2.37 -1.90
C PHE A 43 1.79 1.11 -1.41
N VAL A 44 0.66 0.75 -2.04
CA VAL A 44 -0.10 -0.48 -1.70
C VAL A 44 0.77 -1.73 -1.87
N SER A 45 1.60 -1.80 -2.91
CA SER A 45 2.55 -2.91 -3.08
C SER A 45 3.53 -3.02 -1.91
N GLY A 46 4.05 -1.89 -1.42
CA GLY A 46 4.91 -1.86 -0.24
C GLY A 46 4.17 -2.32 1.02
N VAL A 47 2.91 -1.90 1.19
CA VAL A 47 2.06 -2.37 2.30
C VAL A 47 1.85 -3.87 2.24
N ALA A 48 1.48 -4.41 1.08
CA ALA A 48 1.26 -5.84 0.90
C ALA A 48 2.53 -6.66 1.22
N ASP A 49 3.69 -6.21 0.74
CA ASP A 49 4.98 -6.83 1.07
C ASP A 49 5.28 -6.77 2.57
N GLY A 50 5.02 -5.61 3.21
CA GLY A 50 5.13 -5.45 4.66
C GLY A 50 4.21 -6.37 5.46
N LEU A 51 3.06 -6.75 4.90
CA LEU A 51 2.13 -7.72 5.48
C LEU A 51 2.49 -9.18 5.17
N GLY A 52 3.54 -9.44 4.38
CA GLY A 52 3.94 -10.79 3.97
C GLY A 52 3.12 -11.37 2.82
N ILE A 53 2.41 -10.54 2.05
CA ILE A 53 1.70 -10.96 0.83
C ILE A 53 2.71 -11.06 -0.31
N THR A 54 2.86 -12.27 -0.86
CA THR A 54 3.81 -12.56 -1.95
C THR A 54 3.21 -12.37 -3.35
N GLU A 55 1.89 -12.24 -3.45
CA GLU A 55 1.20 -11.99 -4.72
C GLU A 55 1.55 -10.59 -5.26
N ARG A 56 1.74 -10.49 -6.58
CA ARG A 56 1.96 -9.20 -7.24
C ARG A 56 0.72 -8.33 -7.14
N VAL A 57 0.83 -7.23 -6.41
CA VAL A 57 -0.19 -6.18 -6.38
C VAL A 57 -0.28 -5.48 -7.74
N THR A 58 -1.51 -5.34 -8.23
CA THR A 58 -1.85 -4.63 -9.46
C THR A 58 -3.02 -3.68 -9.24
N SER A 59 -3.10 -2.62 -10.07
CA SER A 59 -4.21 -1.68 -10.01
C SER A 59 -5.52 -2.37 -10.42
N PRO A 60 -6.61 -2.20 -9.65
CA PRO A 60 -7.94 -2.66 -10.03
C PRO A 60 -8.57 -1.66 -11.03
N SER A 61 -7.90 -1.35 -12.15
CA SER A 61 -8.36 -0.30 -13.07
C SER A 61 -9.64 -0.67 -13.84
N PHE A 62 -9.86 -1.96 -14.06
CA PHE A 62 -11.02 -2.50 -14.79
C PHE A 62 -11.87 -3.45 -13.95
N VAL A 63 -11.44 -3.71 -12.71
CA VAL A 63 -12.16 -4.55 -11.75
C VAL A 63 -12.46 -3.68 -10.54
N ILE A 64 -13.62 -3.80 -9.91
CA ILE A 64 -13.97 -2.95 -8.77
C ILE A 64 -13.00 -3.17 -7.59
N ALA A 65 -12.57 -4.42 -7.38
CA ALA A 65 -11.68 -4.79 -6.30
C ALA A 65 -10.78 -5.97 -6.67
N ARG A 66 -9.66 -6.07 -5.95
CA ARG A 66 -8.81 -7.26 -5.88
C ARG A 66 -8.67 -7.66 -4.42
N ILE A 67 -8.69 -8.96 -4.18
CA ILE A 67 -8.52 -9.54 -2.85
C ILE A 67 -7.22 -10.34 -2.88
N TYR A 68 -6.25 -9.89 -2.09
CA TYR A 68 -4.99 -10.60 -1.89
C TYR A 68 -5.13 -11.42 -0.62
N ARG A 69 -4.90 -12.73 -0.71
CA ARG A 69 -4.98 -13.66 0.42
C ARG A 69 -3.57 -14.04 0.88
N GLY A 70 -3.36 -14.07 2.19
CA GLY A 70 -2.06 -14.37 2.80
C GLY A 70 -1.60 -13.22 3.69
N GLY A 71 -0.35 -13.29 4.14
CA GLY A 71 0.17 -12.37 5.15
C GLY A 71 -0.28 -12.70 6.57
N PHE A 72 0.01 -11.80 7.50
CA PHE A 72 -0.23 -12.00 8.94
C PHE A 72 -1.40 -11.16 9.52
N LEU A 73 -2.19 -10.52 8.67
CA LEU A 73 -3.44 -9.81 9.01
C LEU A 73 -4.62 -10.32 8.16
#